data_AF-A0A538R5E5-F1
#
_entry.id   AF-A0A538R5E5-F1
#
_cell.length_a   1.000
_cell.length_b   1.000
_cell.length_c   1.000
_cell.angle_alpha   90.00
_cell.angle_beta   90.00
_cell.angle_gamma   90.00
#
_symmetry.space_group_name_H-M   'P 1'
#
loop_
_entity.id
_entity.type
_entity.pdbx_description
1 polymer ?
#
loop_
_entity_poly.entity_id
_entity_poly.type
_entity_poly.pdbx_seq_one_letter_code
_entity_poly.pdbx_strand_id
1 'polypeptide(L)'
;MQHHVLRRRRRSNTNLPPALIVDDVSSSTPVALPDGGVLYGALDDYNFARGHLVKLDKDGQFAGAYTFGWDSTPAVYEHDHTYSIVIKDNHYLSDGPFLLTQLSRDLEVEWTFRNTTTQACVRQPDGSLVCSDTTADGETHENGFEWCVNAPAVDASGNVYANAEDGYVYQIGQGGVLKTQTFLNQALGAAYTPVALDPRGRVYALNNGELTVFGRAH
;
A
#
# COMPACT_ATOMS: atom_id res chain seq x y z
N MET A 1 29.45 -5.37 30.18
CA MET A 1 30.02 -6.13 29.04
C MET A 1 28.86 -6.90 28.41
N GLN A 2 28.49 -6.54 27.17
CA GLN A 2 27.46 -7.15 26.28
C GLN A 2 26.00 -7.12 26.81
N HIS A 3 24.94 -6.88 26.03
CA HIS A 3 24.71 -7.17 24.61
C HIS A 3 23.97 -6.02 23.90
N HIS A 4 24.51 -5.55 22.78
CA HIS A 4 23.78 -4.82 21.74
C HIS A 4 23.42 -5.85 20.67
N VAL A 5 22.13 -6.18 20.56
CA VAL A 5 21.61 -6.99 19.44
C VAL A 5 20.95 -6.02 18.47
N LEU A 6 21.77 -5.29 17.70
CA LEU A 6 21.32 -4.72 16.43
C LEU A 6 21.17 -5.88 15.45
N ARG A 7 19.95 -6.38 15.26
CA ARG A 7 19.63 -7.29 14.15
C ARG A 7 19.73 -6.53 12.82
N ARG A 8 20.96 -6.27 12.38
CA ARG A 8 21.27 -5.98 10.96
C ARG A 8 20.96 -7.25 10.19
N ARG A 9 19.76 -7.37 9.60
CA ARG A 9 19.40 -8.51 8.74
C ARG A 9 20.31 -8.48 7.51
N ARG A 10 21.36 -9.30 7.55
CA ARG A 10 22.31 -9.56 6.45
C ARG A 10 21.75 -10.64 5.51
N ARG A 11 22.26 -10.74 4.27
CA ARG A 11 22.00 -11.83 3.31
C ARG A 11 22.10 -13.20 4.00
N SER A 12 21.05 -14.03 3.95
CA SER A 12 21.07 -15.38 4.58
C SER A 12 22.08 -16.34 3.93
N ASN A 13 22.47 -16.09 2.69
CA ASN A 13 23.40 -16.90 1.90
C ASN A 13 24.82 -16.32 1.78
N THR A 14 25.03 -15.02 2.03
CA THR A 14 26.37 -14.39 1.87
C THR A 14 26.80 -13.46 3.01
N ASN A 15 25.94 -13.20 3.99
CA ASN A 15 26.23 -12.35 5.14
C ASN A 15 26.63 -10.89 4.78
N LEU A 16 26.23 -10.41 3.60
CA LEU A 16 26.41 -9.03 3.13
C LEU A 16 25.25 -8.12 3.58
N PRO A 17 25.45 -6.78 3.63
CA PRO A 17 24.36 -5.82 3.78
C PRO A 17 23.30 -6.04 2.70
N PRO A 18 22.00 -5.80 2.99
CA PRO A 18 20.98 -5.79 1.95
C PRO A 18 21.37 -4.78 0.87
N ALA A 19 21.22 -5.18 -0.40
CA ALA A 19 21.47 -4.35 -1.56
C ALA A 19 20.10 -4.08 -2.18
N LEU A 20 19.71 -2.81 -2.14
CA LEU A 20 18.48 -2.32 -2.74
C LEU A 20 18.75 -1.99 -4.20
N ILE A 21 17.80 -2.31 -5.06
CA ILE A 21 17.78 -1.96 -6.47
C ILE A 21 16.77 -0.83 -6.63
N VAL A 22 17.26 0.28 -7.17
CA VAL A 22 16.41 1.32 -7.76
C VAL A 22 16.15 0.85 -9.19
N ASP A 23 14.88 0.54 -9.48
CA ASP A 23 14.45 0.03 -10.77
C ASP A 23 13.78 1.14 -11.57
N ASP A 24 14.18 1.33 -12.83
CA ASP A 24 13.63 2.35 -13.72
C ASP A 24 12.15 2.11 -14.07
N VAL A 25 11.62 0.89 -13.83
CA VAL A 25 10.20 0.59 -14.00
C VAL A 25 9.37 0.80 -12.73
N SER A 26 9.99 1.22 -11.62
CA SER A 26 9.32 1.53 -10.35
C SER A 26 8.74 2.95 -10.35
N SER A 27 7.55 3.11 -9.77
CA SER A 27 6.91 4.41 -9.51
C SER A 27 7.04 4.88 -8.05
N SER A 28 7.71 4.10 -7.18
CA SER A 28 7.95 4.46 -5.79
C SER A 28 8.80 5.71 -5.68
N THR A 29 8.37 6.63 -4.82
CA THR A 29 9.02 7.92 -4.60
C THR A 29 9.54 7.99 -3.16
N PRO A 30 10.72 8.61 -2.92
CA PRO A 30 11.18 8.88 -1.55
C PRO A 30 10.22 9.78 -0.78
N VAL A 31 9.98 9.46 0.50
CA VAL A 31 9.07 10.21 1.38
C VAL A 31 9.84 10.75 2.58
N ALA A 32 9.81 12.07 2.76
CA ALA A 32 10.40 12.71 3.94
C ALA A 32 9.56 12.41 5.19
N LEU A 33 10.25 12.19 6.31
CA LEU A 33 9.62 11.89 7.58
C LEU A 33 9.67 13.09 8.55
N PRO A 34 8.71 13.19 9.49
CA PRO A 34 8.68 14.26 10.50
C PRO A 34 9.94 14.31 11.39
N ASP A 35 10.64 13.19 11.56
CA ASP A 35 11.90 13.12 12.31
C ASP A 35 13.14 13.44 11.47
N GLY A 36 12.95 13.95 10.25
CA GLY A 36 14.01 14.30 9.30
C GLY A 36 14.57 13.11 8.52
N GLY A 37 14.09 11.89 8.79
CA GLY A 37 14.44 10.70 8.02
C GLY A 37 13.78 10.65 6.64
N VAL A 38 14.06 9.59 5.90
CA VAL A 38 13.50 9.32 4.57
C VAL A 38 13.07 7.87 4.48
N LEU A 39 11.90 7.62 3.90
CA LEU A 39 11.48 6.30 3.44
C LEU A 39 11.65 6.17 1.93
N TYR A 40 11.99 4.97 1.47
CA TYR A 40 11.95 4.64 0.05
C TYR A 40 11.54 3.19 -0.14
N GLY A 41 10.57 2.94 -1.03
CA GLY A 41 10.18 1.61 -1.46
C GLY A 41 11.13 1.16 -2.57
N ALA A 42 12.10 0.33 -2.23
CA ALA A 42 13.03 -0.23 -3.21
C ALA A 42 12.71 -1.69 -3.46
N LEU A 43 13.30 -2.22 -4.53
CA LEU A 43 13.25 -3.63 -4.80
C LEU A 43 14.49 -4.33 -4.34
N ASP A 44 14.32 -5.58 -3.97
CA ASP A 44 15.46 -6.46 -3.87
C ASP A 44 15.13 -7.84 -4.42
N ASP A 45 16.19 -8.54 -4.83
CA ASP A 45 16.15 -9.94 -5.24
C ASP A 45 16.13 -10.89 -4.01
N TYR A 46 15.78 -10.41 -2.82
CA TYR A 46 15.65 -11.26 -1.63
C TYR A 46 14.22 -11.75 -1.46
N ASN A 47 14.09 -12.92 -0.84
CA ASN A 47 12.80 -13.49 -0.45
C ASN A 47 11.75 -13.45 -1.57
N PHE A 48 12.16 -13.85 -2.77
CA PHE A 48 11.30 -13.99 -3.93
C PHE A 48 10.81 -12.67 -4.57
N ALA A 49 11.71 -11.70 -4.75
CA ALA A 49 11.45 -10.43 -5.43
C ALA A 49 10.36 -9.58 -4.76
N ARG A 50 10.35 -9.56 -3.42
CA ARG A 50 9.50 -8.63 -2.66
C ARG A 50 10.22 -7.30 -2.54
N GLY A 51 9.50 -6.20 -2.64
CA GLY A 51 10.03 -4.88 -2.32
C GLY A 51 10.16 -4.66 -0.82
N HIS A 52 11.12 -3.81 -0.51
CA HIS A 52 11.56 -3.44 0.82
C HIS A 52 11.40 -1.93 0.99
N LEU A 53 10.58 -1.55 1.96
CA LEU A 53 10.48 -0.20 2.45
C LEU A 53 11.67 0.03 3.36
N VAL A 54 12.59 0.90 2.95
CA VAL A 54 13.79 1.22 3.72
C VAL A 54 13.66 2.59 4.35
N LYS A 55 14.05 2.66 5.63
CA LYS A 55 14.14 3.90 6.40
C LYS A 55 15.59 4.30 6.60
N LEU A 56 15.90 5.54 6.22
CA LEU A 56 17.12 6.24 6.58
C LEU A 56 16.80 7.30 7.63
N ASP A 57 17.69 7.48 8.61
CA ASP A 57 17.58 8.58 9.57
C ASP A 57 18.02 9.92 8.95
N LYS A 58 17.89 11.00 9.73
CA LYS A 58 18.25 12.36 9.31
C LYS A 58 19.71 12.54 8.89
N ASP A 59 20.60 11.63 9.27
CA ASP A 59 22.03 11.64 8.92
C ASP A 59 22.32 10.66 7.76
N GLY A 60 21.27 10.12 7.13
CA GLY A 60 21.33 9.18 6.02
C GLY A 60 21.73 7.76 6.44
N GLN A 61 21.74 7.43 7.74
CA GLN A 61 22.09 6.10 8.20
C GLN A 61 20.88 5.17 8.14
N PHE A 62 21.12 3.89 7.85
CA PHE A 62 20.06 2.88 7.84
C PHE A 62 19.44 2.71 9.23
N ALA A 63 18.14 2.97 9.32
CA ALA A 63 17.36 2.89 10.56
C ALA A 63 16.46 1.64 10.62
N GLY A 64 16.08 1.07 9.48
CA GLY A 64 15.25 -0.15 9.45
C GLY A 64 14.68 -0.47 8.07
N ALA A 65 14.02 -1.62 7.95
CA ALA A 65 13.31 -2.00 6.72
C ALA A 65 12.08 -2.88 7.00
N TYR A 66 11.09 -2.80 6.12
CA TYR A 66 9.85 -3.60 6.12
C TYR A 66 9.58 -4.18 4.72
N THR A 67 9.05 -5.40 4.61
CA THR A 67 8.75 -6.04 3.30
C THR A 67 7.29 -5.84 2.93
N PHE A 68 6.98 -5.45 1.68
CA PHE A 68 5.63 -4.96 1.37
C PHE A 68 5.09 -5.35 -0.04
N GLY A 69 5.82 -6.17 -0.80
CA GLY A 69 5.49 -6.43 -2.21
C GLY A 69 6.12 -5.38 -3.13
N TRP A 70 5.55 -5.07 -4.29
CA TRP A 70 6.21 -4.32 -5.36
C TRP A 70 5.66 -2.90 -5.47
N ASP A 71 6.56 -1.93 -5.70
CA ASP A 71 6.25 -0.56 -6.16
C ASP A 71 5.13 0.19 -5.40
N SER A 72 5.50 0.82 -4.29
CA SER A 72 4.63 1.72 -3.55
C SER A 72 5.41 2.86 -2.93
N THR A 73 4.87 4.06 -3.03
CA THR A 73 5.17 5.20 -2.19
C THR A 73 4.34 5.05 -0.90
N PRO A 74 4.95 5.05 0.30
CA PRO A 74 4.19 4.99 1.55
C PRO A 74 3.47 6.32 1.83
N ALA A 75 2.37 6.26 2.57
CA ALA A 75 1.80 7.45 3.19
C ALA A 75 2.31 7.61 4.63
N VAL A 76 2.34 8.85 5.12
CA VAL A 76 2.73 9.19 6.49
C VAL A 76 1.55 9.87 7.17
N TYR A 77 1.20 9.39 8.36
CA TYR A 77 0.16 9.95 9.20
C TYR A 77 0.80 10.52 10.46
N GLU A 78 0.83 11.84 10.60
CA GLU A 78 1.32 12.51 11.81
C GLU A 78 0.21 12.61 12.86
N HIS A 79 0.50 12.18 14.09
CA HIS A 79 -0.43 12.26 15.23
C HIS A 79 0.33 12.16 16.55
N ASP A 80 -0.23 12.69 17.65
CA ASP A 80 0.29 12.50 19.01
C ASP A 80 1.81 12.72 19.19
N HIS A 81 2.38 13.69 18.45
CA HIS A 81 3.83 13.96 18.39
C HIS A 81 4.70 12.80 17.89
N THR A 82 4.10 11.89 17.13
CA THR A 82 4.72 10.78 16.41
C THR A 82 4.15 10.70 14.98
N TYR A 83 4.46 9.63 14.26
CA TYR A 83 3.82 9.30 13.01
C TYR A 83 3.71 7.79 12.81
N SER A 84 2.73 7.41 12.00
CA SER A 84 2.57 6.07 11.44
C SER A 84 2.82 6.11 9.93
N ILE A 85 3.14 4.94 9.38
CA ILE A 85 3.46 4.74 7.97
C ILE A 85 2.45 3.76 7.40
N VAL A 86 1.83 4.09 6.28
CA VAL A 86 0.86 3.21 5.61
C VAL A 86 1.44 2.74 4.28
N ILE A 87 1.40 1.44 4.04
CA ILE A 87 1.87 0.83 2.81
C ILE A 87 1.05 -0.42 2.49
N LYS A 88 0.83 -0.71 1.20
CA LYS A 88 0.33 -2.04 0.82
C LYS A 88 1.36 -3.10 1.19
N ASP A 89 0.91 -4.32 1.44
CA ASP A 89 1.73 -5.47 1.73
C ASP A 89 1.17 -6.67 0.95
N ASN A 90 1.51 -6.73 -0.33
CA ASN A 90 1.05 -7.75 -1.26
C ASN A 90 2.02 -8.94 -1.31
N HIS A 91 1.46 -10.14 -1.43
CA HIS A 91 2.18 -11.41 -1.48
C HIS A 91 1.95 -12.13 -2.83
N TYR A 92 2.50 -11.60 -3.92
CA TYR A 92 2.18 -12.07 -5.28
C TYR A 92 2.49 -13.55 -5.55
N LEU A 93 3.64 -14.07 -5.10
CA LEU A 93 4.01 -15.45 -5.41
C LEU A 93 3.16 -16.52 -4.72
N SER A 94 2.57 -16.19 -3.57
CA SER A 94 1.67 -17.09 -2.86
C SER A 94 0.20 -16.78 -3.14
N ASP A 95 -0.08 -15.88 -4.09
CA ASP A 95 -1.41 -15.36 -4.37
C ASP A 95 -2.11 -14.87 -3.09
N GLY A 96 -1.42 -13.97 -2.38
CA GLY A 96 -1.88 -13.41 -1.13
C GLY A 96 -1.21 -14.01 0.12
N PRO A 97 -1.53 -13.48 1.32
CA PRO A 97 -2.57 -12.49 1.56
C PRO A 97 -2.25 -11.10 0.96
N PHE A 98 -3.30 -10.37 0.58
CA PHE A 98 -3.20 -9.00 0.08
C PHE A 98 -3.62 -8.02 1.17
N LEU A 99 -2.64 -7.32 1.73
CA LEU A 99 -2.83 -6.51 2.93
C LEU A 99 -2.59 -5.03 2.65
N LEU A 100 -3.27 -4.17 3.40
CA LEU A 100 -2.88 -2.80 3.65
C LEU A 100 -2.41 -2.70 5.09
N THR A 101 -1.18 -2.24 5.30
CA THR A 101 -0.52 -2.31 6.61
C THR A 101 -0.18 -0.90 7.09
N GLN A 102 -0.50 -0.64 8.36
CA GLN A 102 0.04 0.50 9.08
C GLN A 102 1.15 0.05 10.02
N LEU A 103 2.24 0.80 9.98
CA LEU A 103 3.41 0.61 10.81
C LEU A 103 3.59 1.82 11.73
N SER A 104 4.16 1.60 12.91
CA SER A 104 4.67 2.67 13.75
C SER A 104 5.89 3.33 13.09
N ARG A 105 6.35 4.45 13.67
CA ARG A 105 7.62 5.09 13.27
C ARG A 105 8.83 4.16 13.28
N ASP A 106 8.80 3.09 14.07
CA ASP A 106 9.88 2.11 14.22
C ASP A 106 9.69 0.87 13.31
N LEU A 107 8.75 0.93 12.36
CA LEU A 107 8.41 -0.12 11.40
C LEU A 107 7.79 -1.37 12.05
N GLU A 108 7.19 -1.22 13.24
CA GLU A 108 6.41 -2.27 13.88
C GLU A 108 4.96 -2.23 13.40
N VAL A 109 4.36 -3.38 13.10
CA VAL A 109 2.98 -3.46 12.62
C VAL A 109 2.01 -3.00 13.73
N GLU A 110 1.21 -2.00 13.41
CA GLU A 110 0.13 -1.50 14.28
C GLU A 110 -1.19 -2.18 13.92
N TRP A 111 -1.50 -2.28 12.62
CA TRP A 111 -2.64 -3.04 12.11
C TRP A 111 -2.46 -3.42 10.64
N THR A 112 -3.21 -4.43 10.21
CA THR A 112 -3.32 -4.86 8.81
C THR A 112 -4.78 -4.98 8.43
N PHE A 113 -5.13 -4.61 7.20
CA PHE A 113 -6.44 -4.83 6.62
C PHE A 113 -6.31 -5.73 5.38
N ARG A 114 -6.97 -6.90 5.40
CA ARG A 114 -6.93 -7.86 4.28
C ARG A 114 -8.07 -7.55 3.31
N ASN A 115 -7.77 -7.50 2.02
CA ASN A 115 -8.82 -7.56 1.01
C ASN A 115 -9.36 -8.99 0.91
N THR A 116 -10.67 -9.15 1.03
CA THR A 116 -11.36 -10.45 0.98
C THR A 116 -12.41 -10.52 -0.13
N THR A 117 -12.46 -9.53 -1.02
CA THR A 117 -13.34 -9.55 -2.19
C THR A 117 -12.89 -10.68 -3.13
N THR A 118 -13.81 -11.53 -3.56
CA THR A 118 -13.49 -12.65 -4.47
C THR A 118 -14.19 -12.56 -5.82
N GLN A 119 -15.14 -11.63 -5.97
CA GLN A 119 -15.93 -11.46 -7.20
C GLN A 119 -15.41 -10.27 -8.01
N ALA A 120 -15.20 -10.49 -9.30
CA ALA A 120 -14.90 -9.45 -10.26
C ALA A 120 -16.21 -8.80 -10.73
N CYS A 121 -16.39 -7.51 -10.49
CA CYS A 121 -17.57 -6.77 -10.92
C CYS A 121 -17.23 -5.74 -12.01
N VAL A 122 -18.18 -5.45 -12.90
CA VAL A 122 -18.06 -4.40 -13.93
C VAL A 122 -19.34 -3.57 -13.97
N ARG A 123 -19.21 -2.24 -13.96
CA ARG A 123 -20.32 -1.30 -14.13
C ARG A 123 -20.77 -1.28 -15.58
N GLN A 124 -22.05 -1.59 -15.79
CA GLN A 124 -22.69 -1.53 -17.11
C GLN A 124 -23.11 -0.10 -17.46
N PRO A 125 -23.35 0.20 -18.76
CA PRO A 125 -23.81 1.54 -19.18
C PRO A 125 -25.12 2.00 -18.53
N ASP A 126 -25.96 1.08 -18.07
CA ASP A 126 -27.21 1.40 -17.35
C ASP A 126 -27.00 1.64 -15.83
N GLY A 127 -25.75 1.57 -15.37
CA GLY A 127 -25.35 1.76 -13.99
C GLY A 127 -25.40 0.51 -13.12
N SER A 128 -25.95 -0.61 -13.61
CA SER A 128 -25.97 -1.88 -12.91
C SER A 128 -24.56 -2.49 -12.78
N LEU A 129 -24.38 -3.38 -11.80
CA LEU A 129 -23.15 -4.14 -11.64
C LEU A 129 -23.39 -5.58 -12.07
N VAL A 130 -22.52 -6.09 -12.94
CA VAL A 130 -22.45 -7.51 -13.27
C VAL A 130 -21.20 -8.06 -12.62
N CYS A 131 -21.37 -9.08 -11.78
CA CYS A 131 -20.29 -9.72 -11.04
C CYS A 131 -20.14 -11.18 -11.44
N SER A 132 -18.90 -11.67 -11.45
CA SER A 132 -18.52 -13.03 -11.77
C SER A 132 -17.48 -13.53 -10.76
N ASP A 133 -17.49 -14.82 -10.48
CA ASP A 133 -16.48 -15.46 -9.63
C ASP A 133 -15.13 -15.63 -10.36
N THR A 134 -15.16 -15.53 -11.70
CA THR A 134 -13.98 -15.45 -12.54
C THR A 134 -13.88 -14.11 -13.23
N THR A 135 -12.67 -13.69 -13.48
CA THR A 135 -12.30 -12.49 -14.21
C THR A 135 -12.50 -12.66 -15.71
N ALA A 136 -12.30 -11.58 -16.49
CA ALA A 136 -12.44 -11.63 -17.94
C ALA A 136 -11.40 -12.54 -18.64
N ASP A 137 -10.22 -12.69 -18.04
CA ASP A 137 -9.15 -13.61 -18.44
C ASP A 137 -9.24 -15.00 -17.78
N GLY A 138 -10.24 -15.23 -16.94
CA GLY A 138 -10.57 -16.55 -16.38
C GLY A 138 -9.86 -16.91 -15.07
N GLU A 139 -9.20 -15.94 -14.43
CA GLU A 139 -8.59 -16.07 -13.11
C GLU A 139 -9.66 -16.07 -12.00
N THR A 140 -9.37 -16.76 -10.90
CA THR A 140 -10.15 -16.72 -9.66
C THR A 140 -9.34 -16.02 -8.59
N HIS A 141 -10.02 -15.26 -7.72
CA HIS A 141 -9.39 -14.52 -6.62
C HIS A 141 -9.84 -15.06 -5.26
N GLU A 142 -9.66 -16.36 -5.03
CA GLU A 142 -10.08 -17.02 -3.78
C GLU A 142 -9.43 -16.42 -2.53
N ASN A 143 -8.24 -15.83 -2.69
CA ASN A 143 -7.47 -15.22 -1.63
C ASN A 143 -7.70 -13.71 -1.44
N GLY A 144 -8.57 -13.11 -2.24
CA GLY A 144 -8.76 -11.66 -2.33
C GLY A 144 -8.11 -11.07 -3.58
N PHE A 145 -8.47 -9.83 -3.91
CA PHE A 145 -7.76 -9.04 -4.91
C PHE A 145 -6.55 -8.32 -4.33
N GLU A 146 -5.56 -8.05 -5.16
CA GLU A 146 -4.38 -7.31 -4.74
C GLU A 146 -4.67 -5.81 -4.50
N TRP A 147 -3.85 -5.18 -3.67
CA TRP A 147 -3.86 -3.73 -3.55
C TRP A 147 -3.08 -3.10 -4.71
N CYS A 148 -3.78 -2.69 -5.77
CA CYS A 148 -3.22 -1.92 -6.90
C CYS A 148 -3.01 -0.42 -6.59
N VAL A 149 -2.71 -0.09 -5.33
CA VAL A 149 -2.37 1.27 -4.92
C VAL A 149 -0.85 1.46 -5.06
N ASN A 150 -0.40 2.55 -5.67
CA ASN A 150 1.02 2.93 -5.65
C ASN A 150 1.32 4.09 -4.68
N ALA A 151 0.30 4.81 -4.22
CA ALA A 151 0.39 5.75 -3.10
C ALA A 151 -0.97 5.82 -2.39
N PRO A 152 -1.12 5.24 -1.18
CA PRO A 152 -2.31 5.46 -0.38
C PRO A 152 -2.34 6.91 0.12
N ALA A 153 -3.52 7.38 0.52
CA ALA A 153 -3.66 8.68 1.19
C ALA A 153 -4.16 8.48 2.61
N VAL A 154 -3.80 9.40 3.52
CA VAL A 154 -4.31 9.41 4.89
C VAL A 154 -4.81 10.81 5.23
N ASP A 155 -6.02 10.91 5.78
CA ASP A 155 -6.56 12.19 6.24
C ASP A 155 -6.07 12.58 7.64
N ALA A 156 -6.37 13.80 8.08
CA ALA A 156 -5.98 14.31 9.39
C ALA A 156 -6.64 13.59 10.58
N SER A 157 -7.64 12.74 10.34
CA SER A 157 -8.27 11.88 11.35
C SER A 157 -7.68 10.46 11.36
N GLY A 158 -6.69 10.19 10.51
CA GLY A 158 -6.07 8.87 10.36
C GLY A 158 -6.90 7.90 9.52
N ASN A 159 -7.89 8.34 8.74
CA ASN A 159 -8.54 7.44 7.78
C ASN A 159 -7.64 7.26 6.57
N VAL A 160 -7.37 6.00 6.26
CA VAL A 160 -6.58 5.56 5.12
C VAL A 160 -7.48 5.34 3.91
N TYR A 161 -7.03 5.82 2.75
CA TYR A 161 -7.69 5.63 1.48
C TYR A 161 -6.76 4.91 0.49
N ALA A 162 -7.25 3.81 -0.07
CA ALA A 162 -6.51 3.00 -1.02
C ALA A 162 -7.47 2.37 -2.03
N ASN A 163 -7.09 2.36 -3.31
CA ASN A 163 -7.78 1.59 -4.33
C ASN A 163 -7.20 0.18 -4.43
N ALA A 164 -8.03 -0.78 -4.81
CA ALA A 164 -7.63 -2.16 -5.03
C ALA A 164 -8.04 -2.63 -6.43
N GLU A 165 -7.49 -3.76 -6.85
CA GLU A 165 -7.73 -4.36 -8.16
C GLU A 165 -9.19 -4.79 -8.36
N ASP A 166 -9.92 -5.05 -7.27
CA ASP A 166 -11.36 -5.34 -7.27
C ASP A 166 -12.25 -4.16 -7.71
N GLY A 167 -11.64 -3.02 -8.04
CA GLY A 167 -12.34 -1.84 -8.55
C GLY A 167 -12.93 -0.95 -7.46
N TYR A 168 -12.63 -1.20 -6.18
CA TYR A 168 -13.07 -0.34 -5.08
C TYR A 168 -12.00 0.65 -4.67
N VAL A 169 -12.44 1.80 -4.16
CA VAL A 169 -11.65 2.60 -3.22
C VAL A 169 -12.18 2.36 -1.81
N TYR A 170 -11.25 2.09 -0.90
CA TYR A 170 -11.51 1.79 0.50
C TYR A 170 -11.26 3.02 1.36
N GLN A 171 -12.04 3.16 2.44
CA GLN A 171 -11.73 4.02 3.57
C GLN A 171 -11.60 3.14 4.81
N ILE A 172 -10.40 3.09 5.37
CA ILE A 172 -10.04 2.24 6.51
C ILE A 172 -9.63 3.16 7.65
N GLY A 173 -10.34 3.11 8.77
CA GLY A 173 -9.99 3.85 9.98
C GLY A 173 -8.88 3.17 10.76
N GLN A 174 -8.32 3.92 11.71
CA GLN A 174 -7.33 3.42 12.66
C GLN A 174 -7.77 2.10 13.34
N GLY A 175 -6.81 1.20 13.53
CA GLY A 175 -7.06 -0.17 14.01
C GLY A 175 -7.52 -1.14 12.92
N GLY A 176 -7.43 -0.77 11.64
CA GLY A 176 -7.83 -1.62 10.51
C GLY A 176 -9.35 -1.74 10.35
N VAL A 177 -10.11 -0.73 10.77
CA VAL A 177 -11.58 -0.78 10.75
C VAL A 177 -12.11 -0.26 9.43
N LEU A 178 -12.74 -1.11 8.62
CA LEU A 178 -13.43 -0.68 7.40
C LEU A 178 -14.53 0.33 7.74
N LYS A 179 -14.45 1.53 7.14
CA LYS A 179 -15.49 2.58 7.26
C LYS A 179 -16.45 2.53 6.09
N THR A 180 -15.90 2.49 4.88
CA THR A 180 -16.66 2.35 3.64
C THR A 180 -15.77 1.78 2.55
N GLN A 181 -16.40 1.27 1.50
CA GLN A 181 -15.79 0.96 0.23
C GLN A 181 -16.74 1.46 -0.87
N THR A 182 -16.20 2.07 -1.91
CA THR A 182 -17.00 2.59 -3.03
C THR A 182 -16.50 2.01 -4.34
N PHE A 183 -17.39 1.38 -5.08
CA PHE A 183 -17.06 0.80 -6.37
C PHE A 183 -16.87 1.89 -7.42
N LEU A 184 -15.70 1.89 -8.07
CA LEU A 184 -15.31 2.86 -9.07
C LEU A 184 -15.99 2.53 -10.40
N ASN A 185 -15.48 1.55 -11.14
CA ASN A 185 -15.99 1.22 -12.47
C ASN A 185 -15.85 -0.28 -12.79
N GLN A 186 -14.67 -0.87 -12.67
CA GLN A 186 -14.45 -2.29 -12.91
C GLN A 186 -13.35 -2.88 -12.04
N ALA A 187 -13.50 -4.17 -11.73
CA ALA A 187 -12.41 -5.03 -11.29
C ALA A 187 -11.52 -5.39 -12.49
N LEU A 188 -10.21 -5.51 -12.24
CA LEU A 188 -9.14 -5.78 -13.21
C LEU A 188 -8.94 -4.77 -14.35
N GLY A 189 -7.71 -4.79 -14.89
CA GLY A 189 -7.26 -3.83 -15.90
C GLY A 189 -7.12 -2.40 -15.34
N ALA A 190 -7.25 -2.22 -14.02
CA ALA A 190 -6.96 -0.98 -13.35
C ALA A 190 -5.44 -0.85 -13.17
N ALA A 191 -4.88 0.26 -13.64
CA ALA A 191 -3.47 0.54 -13.43
C ALA A 191 -3.16 0.69 -11.93
N TYR A 192 -1.88 0.51 -11.57
CA TYR A 192 -1.38 0.98 -10.29
C TYR A 192 -1.49 2.50 -10.23
N THR A 193 -2.39 3.00 -9.39
CA THR A 193 -2.71 4.44 -9.32
C THR A 193 -2.66 4.97 -7.90
N PRO A 194 -2.37 6.27 -7.72
CA PRO A 194 -2.40 6.88 -6.41
C PRO A 194 -3.83 7.23 -6.03
N VAL A 195 -4.08 7.32 -4.73
CA VAL A 195 -5.25 8.02 -4.19
C VAL A 195 -4.77 9.37 -3.68
N ALA A 196 -5.53 10.43 -3.96
CA ALA A 196 -5.22 11.77 -3.46
C ALA A 196 -6.39 12.35 -2.64
N LEU A 197 -6.04 13.22 -1.71
CA LEU A 197 -6.99 13.99 -0.90
C LEU A 197 -6.77 15.48 -1.14
N ASP A 198 -7.83 16.27 -1.05
CA ASP A 198 -7.71 17.72 -0.96
C ASP A 198 -8.06 18.25 0.44
N PRO A 199 -7.79 19.55 0.74
CA PRO A 199 -8.05 20.11 2.06
C PRO A 199 -9.53 20.12 2.49
N ARG A 200 -10.47 19.83 1.58
CA ARG A 200 -11.90 19.67 1.92
C ARG A 200 -12.27 18.22 2.22
N GLY A 201 -11.30 17.30 2.19
CA GLY A 201 -11.52 15.87 2.39
C GLY A 201 -12.14 15.18 1.17
N ARG A 202 -12.07 15.79 -0.03
CA ARG A 202 -12.48 15.08 -1.25
C ARG A 202 -11.41 14.07 -1.63
N VAL A 203 -11.85 12.88 -2.02
CA VAL A 203 -10.99 11.74 -2.40
C VAL A 203 -10.99 11.60 -3.91
N TYR A 204 -9.81 11.50 -4.51
CA TYR A 204 -9.61 11.35 -5.95
C TYR A 204 -9.02 9.97 -6.20
N ALA A 205 -9.74 9.12 -6.92
CA ALA A 205 -9.30 7.77 -7.27
C ALA A 205 -9.53 7.52 -8.76
N LEU A 206 -8.61 6.77 -9.38
CA LEU A 206 -8.66 6.48 -10.81
C LEU A 206 -8.91 4.98 -11.04
N ASN A 207 -9.78 4.68 -12.00
CA ASN A 207 -10.03 3.31 -12.44
C ASN A 207 -10.52 3.37 -13.90
N ASN A 208 -10.04 2.48 -14.76
CA ASN A 208 -10.43 2.44 -16.17
C ASN A 208 -10.26 3.78 -16.94
N GLY A 209 -9.21 4.55 -16.62
CA GLY A 209 -8.98 5.87 -17.22
C GLY A 209 -9.95 6.97 -16.76
N GLU A 210 -10.83 6.69 -15.82
CA GLU A 210 -11.79 7.62 -15.25
C GLU A 210 -11.35 8.07 -13.85
N LEU A 211 -11.35 9.38 -13.63
CA LEU A 211 -11.09 9.97 -12.32
C LEU A 211 -12.43 10.21 -11.59
N THR A 212 -12.63 9.50 -10.47
CA THR A 212 -13.81 9.66 -9.62
C THR A 212 -13.46 10.48 -8.39
N VAL A 213 -14.34 11.42 -8.03
CA VAL A 213 -14.20 12.27 -6.85
C VAL A 213 -15.30 11.97 -5.83
N PHE A 214 -14.91 11.63 -4.61
CA PHE A 214 -15.81 11.39 -3.48
C PHE A 214 -15.76 12.54 -2.48
N GLY A 215 -16.80 12.67 -1.65
CA GLY A 215 -16.91 13.72 -0.64
C GLY A 215 -17.77 14.91 -1.08
N ARG A 216 -18.30 15.68 -0.13
CA ARG A 216 -19.18 16.81 -0.44
C ARG A 216 -18.39 18.03 -0.89
N ALA A 217 -18.82 18.65 -1.99
CA ALA A 217 -18.54 20.06 -2.22
C ALA A 217 -19.36 20.85 -1.20
N HIS A 218 -18.68 21.46 -0.23
CA HIS A 218 -19.28 22.47 0.62
C HIS A 218 -19.30 23.81 -0.10
#